data_AF-A0A6L7XPN2-F1
#
_entry.id   AF-A0A6L7XPN2-F1
#
_cell.length_a   1.000
_cell.length_b   1.000
_cell.length_c   1.000
_cell.angle_alpha   90.00
_cell.angle_beta   90.00
_cell.angle_gamma   90.00
#
_symmetry.space_group_name_H-M   'P 1'
#
loop_
_entity.id
_entity.type
_entity.pdbx_description
1 polymer ?
#
loop_
_entity_poly.entity_id
_entity_poly.type
_entity_poly.pdbx_seq_one_letter_code
_entity_poly.pdbx_strand_id
1 'polypeptide(L)'
;MYPHVGARGYDHFSASVRENFHSSPGIRITGGRAMELAGIGPDELDFVDLYSCFPSAVQVAAKELGLAEDRPLTVTGGLTFGGGPLNNYVMHSIARTVELLREKPGGWGLITANGGNLYKHVHGIYSSAPPETDFQHINMQDEIDALPSRECLAAYDGEAEIESYTVMYAADEPAIGHVACLTPAGQRTWVNTQDRDLMAAMVTEEFCGRPVTIKDDHLTVAA
;
A
#
# COMPACT_ATOMS: atom_id res chain seq x y z
N MET A 1 -15.81 -25.07 -2.83
CA MET A 1 -15.12 -23.77 -2.71
C MET A 1 -15.14 -23.39 -1.26
N TYR A 2 -13.95 -23.38 -0.66
CA TYR A 2 -13.79 -23.21 0.77
C TYR A 2 -12.93 -21.96 0.99
N PRO A 3 -13.34 -21.04 1.88
CA PRO A 3 -12.40 -20.11 2.47
C PRO A 3 -11.50 -20.90 3.41
N HIS A 4 -10.19 -20.84 3.19
CA HIS A 4 -9.20 -21.49 4.06
C HIS A 4 -8.79 -20.55 5.18
N VAL A 5 -8.40 -19.32 4.82
CA VAL A 5 -7.87 -18.35 5.77
C VAL A 5 -8.40 -16.95 5.45
N GLY A 6 -8.71 -16.21 6.51
CA GLY A 6 -8.87 -14.76 6.49
C GLY A 6 -7.87 -14.10 7.45
N ALA A 7 -7.02 -13.21 6.95
CA ALA A 7 -6.10 -12.46 7.79
C ALA A 7 -6.35 -10.97 7.67
N ARG A 8 -6.22 -10.24 8.78
CA ARG A 8 -6.31 -8.78 8.78
C ARG A 8 -5.22 -8.15 9.63
N GLY A 9 -4.92 -6.90 9.35
CA GLY A 9 -4.01 -6.07 10.13
C GLY A 9 -3.76 -4.76 9.42
N TYR A 10 -3.54 -3.70 10.19
CA TYR A 10 -3.48 -2.34 9.66
C TYR A 10 -2.13 -1.70 9.93
N ASP A 11 -1.47 -1.18 8.89
CA ASP A 11 -0.33 -0.28 9.08
C ASP A 11 -0.75 0.93 9.90
N HIS A 12 0.23 1.65 10.45
CA HIS A 12 0.01 2.91 11.13
C HIS A 12 -0.86 3.86 10.30
N PHE A 13 -1.95 4.32 10.91
CA PHE A 13 -3.13 4.87 10.25
C PHE A 13 -2.86 6.03 9.29
N SER A 14 -1.89 6.91 9.59
CA SER A 14 -1.59 8.08 8.77
C SER A 14 -0.27 7.92 8.05
N ALA A 15 -0.22 8.40 6.80
CA ALA A 15 1.03 8.53 6.04
C ALA A 15 2.10 9.27 6.87
N SER A 16 1.68 10.24 7.69
CA SER A 16 2.57 11.02 8.55
C SER A 16 3.36 10.21 9.58
N VAL A 17 2.86 9.05 10.01
CA VAL A 17 3.48 8.25 11.09
C VAL A 17 4.06 6.92 10.61
N ARG A 18 3.93 6.60 9.31
CA ARG A 18 4.56 5.41 8.72
C ARG A 18 6.06 5.57 8.66
N GLU A 19 6.79 4.47 8.78
CA GLU A 19 8.26 4.47 8.69
C GLU A 19 8.76 5.02 7.34
N ASN A 20 8.10 4.67 6.24
CA ASN A 20 8.38 5.19 4.90
C ASN A 20 7.11 5.08 4.02
N PHE A 21 7.19 5.57 2.78
CA PHE A 21 6.06 5.57 1.84
C PHE A 21 6.05 4.43 0.82
N HIS A 22 7.10 3.62 0.74
CA HIS A 22 7.32 2.66 -0.35
C HIS A 22 7.26 1.18 0.11
N SER A 23 6.88 0.91 1.36
CA SER A 23 6.73 -0.44 1.92
C SER A 23 5.44 -0.52 2.75
N SER A 24 4.98 -1.74 3.03
CA SER A 24 3.84 -2.01 3.90
C SER A 24 4.11 -3.27 4.72
N PRO A 25 4.67 -3.11 5.93
CA PRO A 25 4.82 -4.22 6.88
C PRO A 25 3.49 -4.90 7.21
N GLY A 26 2.39 -4.12 7.25
CA GLY A 26 1.05 -4.66 7.41
C GLY A 26 0.73 -5.74 6.39
N ILE A 27 0.86 -5.45 5.08
CA ILE A 27 0.64 -6.44 4.01
C ILE A 27 1.56 -7.65 4.18
N ARG A 28 2.85 -7.43 4.46
CA ARG A 28 3.84 -8.51 4.61
C ARG A 28 3.44 -9.48 5.72
N ILE A 29 3.13 -8.95 6.90
CA ILE A 29 2.78 -9.74 8.08
C ILE A 29 1.45 -10.46 7.87
N THR A 30 0.42 -9.74 7.41
CA THR A 30 -0.92 -10.32 7.25
C THR A 30 -0.96 -11.35 6.12
N GLY A 31 -0.33 -11.06 5.00
CA GLY A 31 -0.28 -11.95 3.85
C GLY A 31 0.61 -13.17 4.09
N GLY A 32 1.78 -12.95 4.71
CA GLY A 32 2.67 -14.03 5.14
C GLY A 32 1.97 -14.98 6.10
N ARG A 33 1.28 -14.45 7.12
CA ARG A 33 0.51 -15.28 8.05
C ARG A 33 -0.64 -16.02 7.38
N ALA A 34 -1.33 -15.38 6.43
CA ALA A 34 -2.39 -16.05 5.68
C ALA A 34 -1.86 -17.28 4.93
N MET A 35 -0.76 -17.11 4.19
CA MET A 35 -0.11 -18.17 3.43
C MET A 35 0.43 -19.29 4.34
N GLU A 36 1.04 -18.94 5.47
CA GLU A 36 1.50 -19.90 6.48
C GLU A 36 0.35 -20.77 7.00
N LEU A 37 -0.78 -20.17 7.37
CA LEU A 37 -1.94 -20.90 7.88
C LEU A 37 -2.62 -21.77 6.80
N ALA A 38 -2.50 -21.39 5.54
CA ALA A 38 -2.96 -22.19 4.41
C ALA A 38 -1.95 -23.29 4.00
N GLY A 39 -0.73 -23.26 4.55
CA GLY A 39 0.33 -24.22 4.24
C GLY A 39 0.89 -24.10 2.83
N ILE A 40 0.85 -22.90 2.24
CA ILE A 40 1.29 -22.63 0.86
C ILE A 40 2.28 -21.45 0.80
N GLY A 41 3.09 -21.41 -0.26
CA GLY A 41 3.92 -20.26 -0.64
C GLY A 41 3.32 -19.44 -1.79
N PRO A 42 3.93 -18.27 -2.12
CA PRO A 42 3.46 -17.40 -3.19
C PRO A 42 3.47 -18.05 -4.58
N ASP A 43 4.39 -18.98 -4.82
CA ASP A 43 4.52 -19.70 -6.10
C ASP A 43 3.40 -20.74 -6.31
N GLU A 44 2.71 -21.14 -5.25
CA GLU A 44 1.60 -22.12 -5.30
C GLU A 44 0.25 -21.43 -5.58
N LEU A 45 0.21 -20.09 -5.57
CA LEU A 45 -1.00 -19.34 -5.89
C LEU A 45 -1.25 -19.37 -7.40
N ASP A 46 -2.35 -19.98 -7.80
CA ASP A 46 -2.78 -20.02 -9.21
C ASP A 46 -3.46 -18.72 -9.63
N PHE A 47 -4.27 -18.16 -8.73
CA PHE A 47 -5.07 -16.99 -8.98
C PHE A 47 -4.79 -15.93 -7.92
N VAL A 48 -4.48 -14.72 -8.36
CA VAL A 48 -4.19 -13.59 -7.47
C VAL A 48 -5.05 -12.42 -7.89
N ASP A 49 -5.70 -11.77 -6.92
CA ASP A 49 -6.25 -10.43 -7.10
C ASP A 49 -5.69 -9.46 -6.06
N LEU A 50 -4.76 -8.62 -6.52
CA LEU A 50 -4.23 -7.51 -5.75
C LEU A 50 -5.15 -6.29 -5.86
N TYR A 51 -5.54 -5.71 -4.73
CA TYR A 51 -6.31 -4.48 -4.72
C TYR A 51 -5.51 -3.34 -5.38
N SER A 52 -6.13 -2.64 -6.32
CA SER A 52 -5.41 -1.90 -7.36
C SER A 52 -5.94 -0.48 -7.61
N CYS A 53 -6.23 0.29 -6.55
CA CYS A 53 -6.65 1.69 -6.70
C CYS A 53 -5.59 2.59 -7.37
N PHE A 54 -4.31 2.30 -7.15
CA PHE A 54 -3.17 2.95 -7.79
C PHE A 54 -2.08 1.93 -8.10
N PRO A 55 -1.21 2.16 -9.10
CA PRO A 55 -0.10 1.25 -9.42
C PRO A 55 0.80 0.95 -8.21
N SER A 56 1.09 1.96 -7.37
CA SER A 56 1.92 1.80 -6.18
C SER A 56 1.33 0.80 -5.18
N ALA A 57 0.00 0.72 -5.04
CA ALA A 57 -0.63 -0.27 -4.16
C ALA A 57 -0.36 -1.70 -4.64
N VAL A 58 -0.40 -1.93 -5.95
CA VAL A 58 -0.12 -3.23 -6.57
C VAL A 58 1.36 -3.60 -6.40
N GLN A 59 2.26 -2.66 -6.69
CA GLN A 59 3.71 -2.88 -6.61
C GLN A 59 4.16 -3.16 -5.18
N VAL A 60 3.67 -2.37 -4.22
CA VAL A 60 3.96 -2.62 -2.80
C VAL A 60 3.38 -3.97 -2.38
N ALA A 61 2.12 -4.27 -2.71
CA ALA A 61 1.52 -5.55 -2.34
C ALA A 61 2.27 -6.76 -2.96
N ALA A 62 2.61 -6.70 -4.25
CA ALA A 62 3.33 -7.77 -4.93
C ALA A 62 4.70 -8.02 -4.27
N LYS A 63 5.46 -6.94 -4.02
CA LYS A 63 6.74 -7.02 -3.31
C LYS A 63 6.60 -7.62 -1.91
N GLU A 64 5.64 -7.15 -1.12
CA GLU A 64 5.46 -7.58 0.27
C GLU A 64 4.96 -9.02 0.38
N LEU A 65 4.27 -9.52 -0.65
CA LEU A 65 3.74 -10.89 -0.72
C LEU A 65 4.68 -11.85 -1.45
N GLY A 66 5.83 -11.39 -1.95
CA GLY A 66 6.77 -12.21 -2.71
C GLY A 66 6.24 -12.65 -4.07
N LEU A 67 5.38 -11.85 -4.70
CA LEU A 67 4.82 -12.10 -6.03
C LEU A 67 5.62 -11.37 -7.09
N ALA A 68 5.96 -12.05 -8.18
CA ALA A 68 6.58 -11.41 -9.34
C ALA A 68 5.58 -10.48 -10.06
N GLU A 69 6.05 -9.37 -10.63
CA GLU A 69 5.18 -8.43 -11.36
C GLU A 69 4.86 -8.88 -12.80
N ASP A 70 5.56 -9.89 -13.32
CA ASP A 70 5.37 -10.45 -14.66
C ASP A 70 4.30 -11.56 -14.72
N ARG A 71 3.79 -12.03 -13.57
CA ARG A 71 2.62 -12.91 -13.50
C ARG A 71 1.30 -12.12 -13.49
N PRO A 72 0.16 -12.76 -13.82
CA PRO A 72 -1.14 -12.14 -13.58
C PRO A 72 -1.36 -11.84 -12.08
N LEU A 73 -1.61 -10.56 -11.77
CA LEU A 73 -1.88 -10.03 -10.41
C LEU A 73 -3.33 -9.61 -10.19
N THR A 74 -4.20 -9.87 -11.16
CA THR A 74 -5.64 -9.65 -11.06
C THR A 74 -6.39 -10.73 -11.82
N VAL A 75 -7.57 -11.10 -11.32
CA VAL A 75 -8.53 -11.96 -12.03
C VAL A 75 -9.72 -11.17 -12.58
N THR A 76 -9.85 -9.90 -12.19
CA THR A 76 -10.96 -9.01 -12.54
C THR A 76 -10.59 -7.90 -13.52
N GLY A 77 -9.30 -7.66 -13.74
CA GLY A 77 -8.78 -6.54 -14.53
C GLY A 77 -8.41 -5.31 -13.69
N GLY A 78 -8.50 -5.40 -12.36
CA GLY A 78 -8.14 -4.31 -11.45
C GLY A 78 -9.18 -3.19 -11.38
N LEU A 79 -9.06 -2.28 -10.40
CA LEU A 79 -10.02 -1.18 -10.24
C LEU A 79 -10.03 -0.25 -11.47
N THR A 80 -8.87 -0.04 -12.10
CA THR A 80 -8.73 0.87 -13.24
C THR A 80 -9.50 0.41 -14.47
N PHE A 81 -9.49 -0.89 -14.77
CA PHE A 81 -10.04 -1.41 -16.04
C PHE A 81 -11.24 -2.33 -15.87
N GLY A 82 -11.27 -3.15 -14.82
CA GLY A 82 -12.39 -4.05 -14.54
C GLY A 82 -13.68 -3.31 -14.19
N GLY A 83 -13.55 -2.08 -13.69
CA GLY A 83 -14.66 -1.31 -13.16
C GLY A 83 -15.18 -1.94 -11.87
N GLY A 84 -15.32 -1.12 -10.83
CA GLY A 84 -15.86 -1.60 -9.57
C GLY A 84 -16.34 -0.44 -8.72
N PRO A 85 -17.43 -0.61 -7.95
CA PRO A 85 -17.81 0.37 -6.94
C PRO A 85 -16.70 0.38 -5.90
N LEU A 86 -15.78 1.35 -5.94
CA LEU A 86 -14.66 1.60 -5.01
C LEU A 86 -14.55 0.60 -3.82
N ASN A 87 -15.48 0.71 -2.87
CA ASN A 87 -15.53 -0.07 -1.62
C ASN A 87 -15.92 -1.55 -1.76
N ASN A 88 -16.59 -1.96 -2.84
CA ASN A 88 -17.11 -3.30 -3.08
C ASN A 88 -16.41 -4.03 -4.24
N TYR A 89 -15.32 -3.48 -4.81
CA TYR A 89 -14.47 -4.16 -5.81
C TYR A 89 -14.07 -5.59 -5.39
N VAL A 90 -13.68 -5.79 -4.12
CA VAL A 90 -13.16 -7.08 -3.62
C VAL A 90 -14.22 -8.18 -3.68
N MET A 91 -15.50 -7.84 -3.57
CA MET A 91 -16.58 -8.83 -3.72
C MET A 91 -16.61 -9.44 -5.13
N HIS A 92 -16.31 -8.65 -6.16
CA HIS A 92 -16.18 -9.14 -7.54
C HIS A 92 -14.96 -10.04 -7.70
N SER A 93 -13.86 -9.70 -7.01
CA SER A 93 -12.64 -10.52 -6.99
C SER A 93 -12.88 -11.89 -6.35
N ILE A 94 -13.65 -11.94 -5.25
CA ILE A 94 -14.11 -13.18 -4.62
C ILE A 94 -14.97 -14.00 -5.60
N ALA A 95 -15.99 -13.39 -6.19
CA ALA A 95 -16.88 -14.08 -7.13
C ALA A 95 -16.11 -14.69 -8.30
N ARG A 96 -15.20 -13.91 -8.92
CA ARG A 96 -14.41 -14.37 -10.06
C ARG A 96 -13.40 -15.46 -9.68
N THR A 97 -12.75 -15.34 -8.54
CA THR A 97 -11.82 -16.38 -8.03
C THR A 97 -12.56 -17.70 -7.75
N VAL A 98 -13.79 -17.64 -7.23
CA VAL A 98 -14.64 -18.83 -7.02
C VAL A 98 -14.98 -19.54 -8.32
N GLU A 99 -15.25 -18.81 -9.40
CA GLU A 99 -15.46 -19.40 -10.74
C GLU A 99 -14.20 -20.09 -11.24
N LEU A 100 -13.06 -19.39 -11.20
CA LEU A 100 -11.78 -19.90 -11.67
C LEU A 100 -11.33 -21.15 -10.91
N LEU A 101 -11.51 -21.19 -9.60
CA LEU A 101 -11.15 -22.34 -8.77
C LEU A 101 -12.07 -23.55 -8.97
N ARG A 102 -13.30 -23.36 -9.47
CA ARG A 102 -14.17 -24.48 -9.89
C ARG A 102 -13.65 -25.13 -11.18
N GLU A 103 -13.03 -24.34 -12.06
CA GLU A 103 -12.42 -24.82 -13.30
C GLU A 103 -11.04 -25.45 -13.07
N LYS A 104 -10.41 -25.16 -11.92
CA LYS A 104 -9.11 -25.71 -11.51
C LYS A 104 -9.18 -26.41 -10.14
N PRO A 105 -9.63 -27.68 -10.09
CA PRO A 105 -9.66 -28.47 -8.85
C PRO A 105 -8.27 -28.55 -8.18
N GLY A 106 -8.23 -28.32 -6.87
CA GLY A 106 -7.01 -28.28 -6.07
C GLY A 106 -6.21 -26.98 -6.17
N GLY A 107 -6.65 -26.02 -6.99
CA GLY A 107 -5.95 -24.75 -7.13
C GLY A 107 -6.10 -23.81 -5.93
N TRP A 108 -5.27 -22.77 -5.89
CA TRP A 108 -5.23 -21.77 -4.83
C TRP A 108 -5.47 -20.35 -5.33
N GLY A 109 -6.32 -19.61 -4.62
CA GLY A 109 -6.64 -18.22 -4.90
C GLY A 109 -6.31 -17.31 -3.72
N LEU A 110 -5.54 -16.24 -3.95
CA LEU A 110 -5.33 -15.15 -3.01
C LEU A 110 -6.11 -13.90 -3.46
N ILE A 111 -6.89 -13.34 -2.56
CA ILE A 111 -7.54 -12.05 -2.75
C ILE A 111 -7.07 -11.10 -1.66
N THR A 112 -6.72 -9.89 -2.06
CA THR A 112 -6.34 -8.83 -1.14
C THR A 112 -7.37 -7.70 -1.17
N ALA A 113 -7.62 -7.11 -0.01
CA ALA A 113 -8.42 -5.92 0.15
C ALA A 113 -7.55 -4.85 0.79
N ASN A 114 -7.62 -3.65 0.23
CA ASN A 114 -6.97 -2.48 0.78
C ASN A 114 -8.03 -1.40 1.10
N GLY A 115 -7.84 -0.70 2.22
CA GLY A 115 -8.64 0.46 2.60
C GLY A 115 -7.79 1.68 2.96
N GLY A 116 -8.26 2.86 2.53
CA GLY A 116 -7.57 4.13 2.77
C GLY A 116 -6.28 4.28 1.98
N ASN A 117 -5.31 5.00 2.56
CA ASN A 117 -3.99 5.29 2.00
C ASN A 117 -2.99 4.14 2.20
N LEU A 118 -3.40 2.92 1.83
CA LEU A 118 -2.59 1.70 1.98
C LEU A 118 -2.33 1.32 3.44
N TYR A 119 -3.32 1.48 4.33
CA TYR A 119 -3.14 1.12 5.74
C TYR A 119 -4.04 -0.01 6.22
N LYS A 120 -5.21 -0.25 5.62
CA LYS A 120 -6.08 -1.36 6.02
C LYS A 120 -5.91 -2.56 5.12
N HIS A 121 -5.42 -3.67 5.65
CA HIS A 121 -5.18 -4.88 4.87
C HIS A 121 -6.05 -6.03 5.35
N VAL A 122 -6.71 -6.69 4.40
CA VAL A 122 -7.40 -7.97 4.63
C VAL A 122 -7.06 -8.90 3.47
N HIS A 123 -6.71 -10.15 3.79
CA HIS A 123 -6.40 -11.18 2.80
C HIS A 123 -7.30 -12.39 2.99
N GLY A 124 -7.75 -12.95 1.88
CA GLY A 124 -8.50 -14.21 1.86
C GLY A 124 -7.80 -15.23 0.97
N ILE A 125 -7.62 -16.45 1.48
CA ILE A 125 -7.13 -17.59 0.72
C ILE A 125 -8.26 -18.58 0.51
N TYR A 126 -8.42 -19.03 -0.74
CA TYR A 126 -9.51 -19.88 -1.18
C TYR A 126 -8.97 -21.08 -1.97
N SER A 127 -9.62 -22.23 -1.82
CA SER A 127 -9.37 -23.40 -2.69
C SER A 127 -10.66 -24.16 -2.95
N SER A 128 -10.66 -24.96 -4.02
CA SER A 128 -11.69 -25.96 -4.28
C SER A 128 -11.54 -27.19 -3.39
N ALA A 129 -10.35 -27.46 -2.85
CA ALA A 129 -10.12 -28.50 -1.86
C ALA A 129 -10.67 -28.10 -0.48
N PRO A 130 -11.31 -29.02 0.26
CA PRO A 130 -11.67 -28.77 1.65
C PRO A 130 -10.40 -28.58 2.49
N PRO A 131 -10.39 -27.66 3.47
CA PRO A 131 -9.22 -27.43 4.28
C PRO A 131 -9.04 -28.59 5.30
N GLU A 132 -7.79 -28.93 5.62
CA GLU A 132 -7.50 -29.94 6.66
C GLU A 132 -7.82 -29.42 8.06
N THR A 133 -7.75 -28.10 8.24
CA THR A 133 -8.19 -27.40 9.45
C THR A 133 -9.38 -26.52 9.10
N ASP A 134 -10.38 -26.42 9.99
CA ASP A 134 -11.51 -25.50 9.78
C ASP A 134 -11.03 -24.07 9.52
N PHE A 135 -11.87 -23.30 8.81
CA PHE A 135 -11.58 -21.91 8.43
C PHE A 135 -10.96 -21.11 9.58
N GLN A 136 -9.82 -20.49 9.29
CA GLN A 136 -9.10 -19.69 10.28
C GLN A 136 -9.23 -18.20 9.98
N HIS A 137 -9.52 -17.43 11.02
CA HIS A 137 -9.46 -15.97 10.97
C HIS A 137 -8.47 -15.43 11.98
N ILE A 138 -7.52 -14.63 11.53
CA ILE A 138 -6.44 -14.08 12.37
C ILE A 138 -6.35 -12.56 12.25
N ASN A 139 -6.04 -11.92 13.38
CA ASN A 139 -5.79 -10.48 13.48
C ASN A 139 -4.33 -10.26 13.88
N MET A 140 -3.55 -9.65 13.00
CA MET A 140 -2.11 -9.39 13.18
C MET A 140 -1.81 -8.02 13.77
N GLN A 141 -2.83 -7.33 14.31
CA GLN A 141 -2.68 -5.94 14.75
C GLN A 141 -1.59 -5.76 15.83
N ASP A 142 -1.52 -6.65 16.82
CA ASP A 142 -0.53 -6.53 17.91
C ASP A 142 0.92 -6.61 17.40
N GLU A 143 1.19 -7.42 16.37
CA GLU A 143 2.51 -7.53 15.76
C GLU A 143 2.85 -6.27 14.95
N ILE A 144 1.86 -5.72 14.23
CA ILE A 144 2.04 -4.52 13.42
C ILE A 144 2.22 -3.27 14.31
N ASP A 145 1.44 -3.16 15.39
CA ASP A 145 1.51 -2.05 16.35
C ASP A 145 2.84 -2.01 17.11
N ALA A 146 3.55 -3.14 17.20
CA ALA A 146 4.88 -3.21 17.80
C ALA A 146 6.00 -2.68 16.88
N LEU A 147 5.70 -2.39 15.61
CA LEU A 147 6.67 -1.87 14.67
C LEU A 147 6.97 -0.38 14.92
N PRO A 148 8.16 0.11 14.49
CA PRO A 148 8.47 1.52 14.57
C PRO A 148 7.45 2.41 13.84
N SER A 149 7.12 3.54 14.45
CA SER A 149 6.37 4.64 13.84
C SER A 149 7.18 5.92 13.93
N ARG A 150 6.92 6.84 12.99
CA ARG A 150 7.47 8.19 13.07
C ARG A 150 6.59 9.10 13.90
N GLU A 151 7.23 10.01 14.63
CA GLU A 151 6.55 11.19 15.14
C GLU A 151 6.31 12.19 13.99
N CYS A 152 5.13 12.80 13.97
CA CYS A 152 4.80 13.88 13.05
C CYS A 152 4.75 15.20 13.82
N LEU A 153 5.61 16.14 13.44
CA LEU A 153 5.60 17.50 13.96
C LEU A 153 4.54 18.31 13.22
N ALA A 154 3.71 19.04 13.97
CA ALA A 154 2.70 19.94 13.39
C ALA A 154 3.32 21.22 12.82
N ALA A 155 4.48 21.64 13.36
CA ALA A 155 5.28 22.77 12.91
C ALA A 155 6.75 22.47 13.22
N TYR A 156 7.65 22.93 12.34
CA TYR A 156 9.09 22.74 12.51
C TYR A 156 9.86 23.83 11.76
N ASP A 157 10.77 24.50 12.46
CA ASP A 157 11.73 25.44 11.88
C ASP A 157 13.14 24.85 12.01
N GLY A 158 13.84 24.69 10.88
CA GLY A 158 15.20 24.17 10.86
C GLY A 158 15.56 23.42 9.58
N GLU A 159 16.71 22.75 9.62
CA GLU A 159 17.16 21.88 8.54
C GLU A 159 16.32 20.61 8.47
N ALA A 160 16.05 20.14 7.26
CA ALA A 160 15.37 18.87 6.99
C ALA A 160 15.79 18.32 5.61
N GLU A 161 15.32 17.13 5.29
CA GLU A 161 15.51 16.50 3.97
C GLU A 161 14.14 16.15 3.38
N ILE A 162 13.94 16.35 2.07
CA ILE A 162 12.70 15.94 1.39
C ILE A 162 12.64 14.41 1.34
N GLU A 163 11.64 13.80 1.96
CA GLU A 163 11.43 12.35 1.91
C GLU A 163 10.60 11.93 0.71
N SER A 164 9.56 12.70 0.39
CA SER A 164 8.66 12.47 -0.73
C SER A 164 7.85 13.73 -1.00
N TYR A 165 7.34 13.87 -2.22
CA TYR A 165 6.53 15.02 -2.61
C TYR A 165 5.53 14.65 -3.71
N THR A 166 4.52 15.50 -3.87
CA THR A 166 3.62 15.45 -5.03
C THR A 166 3.22 16.88 -5.41
N VAL A 167 3.00 17.11 -6.70
CA VAL A 167 2.48 18.37 -7.22
C VAL A 167 1.07 18.13 -7.72
N MET A 168 0.10 18.76 -7.07
CA MET A 168 -1.29 18.73 -7.51
C MET A 168 -1.55 19.79 -8.57
N TYR A 169 -2.21 19.36 -9.64
CA TYR A 169 -2.60 20.20 -10.76
C TYR A 169 -4.05 20.68 -10.60
N ALA A 170 -4.30 21.94 -10.95
CA ALA A 170 -5.64 22.46 -11.18
C ALA A 170 -5.78 22.76 -12.67
N ALA A 171 -6.58 21.95 -13.37
CA ALA A 171 -6.53 21.86 -14.83
C ALA A 171 -5.10 21.53 -15.30
N ASP A 172 -4.52 22.36 -16.16
CA ASP A 172 -3.20 22.13 -16.76
C ASP A 172 -2.04 22.81 -16.02
N GLU A 173 -2.31 23.44 -14.87
CA GLU A 173 -1.32 24.24 -14.12
C GLU A 173 -1.01 23.64 -12.74
N PRO A 174 0.27 23.55 -12.33
CA PRO A 174 0.66 23.27 -10.96
C PRO A 174 0.02 24.25 -9.98
N ALA A 175 -0.74 23.73 -9.01
CA ALA A 175 -1.51 24.54 -8.08
C ALA A 175 -0.97 24.50 -6.64
N ILE A 176 -0.49 23.34 -6.20
CA ILE A 176 0.08 23.16 -4.87
C ILE A 176 1.04 21.96 -4.86
N GLY A 177 2.22 22.15 -4.28
CA GLY A 177 3.14 21.07 -3.92
C GLY A 177 2.92 20.65 -2.47
N HIS A 178 2.85 19.35 -2.21
CA HIS A 178 2.86 18.76 -0.88
C HIS A 178 4.20 18.06 -0.66
N VAL A 179 4.95 18.46 0.36
CA VAL A 179 6.31 17.95 0.61
C VAL A 179 6.38 17.37 2.01
N ALA A 180 6.67 16.07 2.10
CA ALA A 180 7.04 15.42 3.34
C ALA A 180 8.54 15.59 3.56
N CYS A 181 8.93 16.09 4.73
CA CYS A 181 10.33 16.28 5.09
C CYS A 181 10.67 15.53 6.38
N LEU A 182 11.92 15.06 6.48
CA LEU A 182 12.48 14.46 7.68
C LEU A 182 13.46 15.41 8.36
N THR A 183 13.29 15.62 9.67
CA THR A 183 14.26 16.34 10.49
C THR A 183 15.52 15.49 10.70
N PRO A 184 16.65 16.06 11.16
CA PRO A 184 17.83 15.28 11.56
C PRO A 184 17.57 14.23 12.64
N ALA A 185 16.47 14.38 13.40
CA ALA A 185 16.01 13.42 14.40
C ALA A 185 15.08 12.32 13.83
N GLY A 186 14.79 12.34 12.52
CA GLY A 186 13.93 11.36 11.85
C GLY A 186 12.43 11.59 12.04
N GLN A 187 12.03 12.73 12.61
CA GLN A 187 10.63 13.12 12.75
C GLN A 187 10.13 13.67 11.41
N ARG A 188 8.85 13.45 11.09
CA ARG A 188 8.26 13.95 9.83
C ARG A 188 7.57 15.28 10.05
N THR A 189 7.73 16.20 9.10
CA THR A 189 6.95 17.43 8.99
C THR A 189 6.43 17.58 7.56
N TRP A 190 5.37 18.36 7.37
CA TRP A 190 4.75 18.58 6.07
C TRP A 190 4.80 20.06 5.72
N VAL A 191 5.23 20.37 4.50
CA VAL A 191 5.22 21.73 3.98
C VAL A 191 4.45 21.76 2.68
N ASN A 192 3.61 22.78 2.53
CA ASN A 192 2.94 23.06 1.27
C ASN A 192 3.64 24.21 0.57
N THR A 193 3.79 24.13 -0.75
CA THR A 193 4.34 25.23 -1.55
C THR A 193 3.39 25.61 -2.67
N GLN A 194 3.29 26.91 -2.91
CA GLN A 194 2.64 27.51 -4.09
C GLN A 194 3.66 28.28 -4.93
N ASP A 195 4.96 28.14 -4.65
CA ASP A 195 6.03 28.70 -5.46
C ASP A 195 6.01 28.00 -6.83
N ARG A 196 5.76 28.81 -7.87
CA ARG A 196 5.59 28.31 -9.24
C ARG A 196 6.87 27.70 -9.78
N ASP A 197 8.02 28.33 -9.52
CA ASP A 197 9.30 27.89 -10.06
C ASP A 197 9.73 26.59 -9.40
N LEU A 198 9.54 26.49 -8.07
CA LEU A 198 9.79 25.26 -7.33
C LEU A 198 8.88 24.12 -7.79
N MET A 199 7.57 24.37 -7.97
CA MET A 199 6.64 23.36 -8.46
C MET A 199 6.98 22.91 -9.89
N ALA A 200 7.37 23.84 -10.77
CA ALA A 200 7.80 23.50 -12.13
C ALA A 200 9.05 22.60 -12.11
N ALA A 201 10.01 22.89 -11.23
CA ALA A 201 11.21 22.07 -11.08
C ALA A 201 10.90 20.68 -10.49
N MET A 202 10.01 20.60 -9.49
CA MET A 202 9.59 19.32 -8.89
C MET A 202 8.95 18.36 -9.90
N VAL A 203 8.31 18.88 -10.94
CA VAL A 203 7.68 18.07 -12.00
C VAL A 203 8.71 17.46 -12.96
N THR A 204 9.87 18.09 -13.14
CA THR A 204 10.85 17.71 -14.16
C THR A 204 12.14 17.12 -13.58
N GLU A 205 12.39 17.31 -12.28
CA GLU A 205 13.58 16.83 -11.58
C GLU A 205 13.20 16.04 -10.32
N GLU A 206 14.13 15.19 -9.84
CA GLU A 206 13.98 14.45 -8.59
C GLU A 206 14.37 15.31 -7.38
N PHE A 207 13.47 15.43 -6.40
CA PHE A 207 13.66 16.21 -5.17
C PHE A 207 13.81 15.37 -3.89
N CYS A 208 13.49 14.07 -3.91
CA CYS A 208 13.71 13.19 -2.78
C CYS A 208 15.21 13.15 -2.42
N GLY A 209 15.51 13.23 -1.13
CA GLY A 209 16.88 13.30 -0.61
C GLY A 209 17.52 14.68 -0.68
N ARG A 210 16.85 15.72 -1.23
CA ARG A 210 17.42 17.07 -1.26
C ARG A 210 17.34 17.72 0.13
N PRO A 211 18.42 18.36 0.61
CA PRO A 211 18.41 19.13 1.85
C PRO A 211 17.60 20.42 1.68
N VAL A 212 16.84 20.77 2.71
CA VAL A 212 15.99 21.96 2.78
C VAL A 212 16.12 22.66 4.12
N THR A 213 15.81 23.95 4.14
CA THR A 213 15.50 24.69 5.37
C THR A 213 14.02 25.00 5.37
N ILE A 214 13.35 24.69 6.48
CA ILE A 214 11.95 25.03 6.72
C ILE A 214 11.93 26.20 7.71
N LYS A 215 11.16 27.24 7.39
CA LYS A 215 10.95 28.37 8.28
C LYS A 215 9.60 29.02 8.04
N ASP A 216 8.81 29.21 9.10
CA ASP A 216 7.47 29.83 9.00
C ASP A 216 6.60 29.15 7.93
N ASP A 217 6.61 27.80 7.91
CA ASP A 217 5.96 26.94 6.89
C ASP A 217 6.43 27.16 5.43
N HIS A 218 7.56 27.85 5.23
CA HIS A 218 8.18 28.02 3.92
C HIS A 218 9.38 27.08 3.76
N LEU A 219 9.45 26.41 2.60
CA LEU A 219 10.53 25.48 2.26
C LEU A 219 11.50 26.14 1.29
N THR A 220 12.78 26.18 1.66
CA THR A 220 13.88 26.62 0.78
C THR A 220 14.81 25.44 0.54
N VAL A 221 15.03 25.10 -0.73
CA VAL A 221 15.95 24.03 -1.13
C VAL A 221 17.37 24.58 -1.13
N ALA A 222 18.29 23.87 -0.47
CA ALA A 222 19.70 24.27 -0.51
C ALA A 222 20.26 24.08 -1.93
N ALA A 223 21.13 25.00 -2.35
CA ALA A 223 21.79 24.99 -3.65
C ALA A 223 22.81 23.86 -3.80
#